data_AF-A0A7C3KF23-F1
#
_entry.id   AF-A0A7C3KF23-F1
#
_cell.length_a   1.000
_cell.length_b   1.000
_cell.length_c   1.000
_cell.angle_alpha   90.00
_cell.angle_beta   90.00
_cell.angle_gamma   90.00
#
_symmetry.space_group_name_H-M   'P 1'
#
loop_
_entity.id
_entity.type
_entity.pdbx_description
1 polymer ?
#
loop_
_entity_poly.entity_id
_entity_poly.type
_entity_poly.pdbx_seq_one_letter_code
_entity_poly.pdbx_strand_id
1 'polypeptide(L)'
;MPLSSEQPASRSEALTVLQTVYGQPSQAGFGSAVFQEMLEPGSDLESVALRYYQHFVGPQWEQFGEAAWMSTWKRVYVRPDGIQPDIVTELQAIANPLAVHYVPLLLLADTDDHAKAQQALAAVFDDSQTTNLSLYAIGDGAAMSGLLLIGCQTTGETTILISLLD
;
A
#
# COMPACT_ATOMS: atom_id res chain seq x y z
N MET A 1 19.45 -24.23 -17.15
CA MET A 1 19.50 -22.78 -17.39
C MET A 1 18.74 -22.13 -16.25
N PRO A 2 19.38 -21.48 -15.27
CA PRO A 2 18.62 -20.71 -14.29
C PRO A 2 18.24 -19.38 -14.93
N LEU A 3 16.95 -19.07 -14.94
CA LEU A 3 16.44 -17.73 -15.23
C LEU A 3 16.95 -16.81 -14.12
N SER A 4 17.76 -15.83 -14.50
CA SER A 4 18.20 -14.76 -13.61
C SER A 4 16.98 -14.10 -12.98
N SER A 5 16.91 -14.16 -11.65
CA SER A 5 16.04 -13.30 -10.85
C SER A 5 16.55 -11.87 -11.03
N GLU A 6 16.06 -11.16 -12.03
CA GLU A 6 16.35 -9.72 -12.18
C GLU A 6 15.65 -8.99 -11.03
N GLN A 7 16.35 -8.87 -9.90
CA GLN A 7 16.05 -7.84 -8.93
C GLN A 7 16.11 -6.48 -9.64
N PRO A 8 15.13 -5.58 -9.44
CA PRO A 8 15.17 -4.25 -10.03
C PRO A 8 16.47 -3.55 -9.61
N ALA A 9 17.20 -3.00 -10.59
CA ALA A 9 18.51 -2.39 -10.37
C ALA A 9 18.38 -1.01 -9.72
N SER A 10 17.19 -0.40 -9.79
CA SER A 10 16.87 0.87 -9.13
C SER A 10 15.46 0.90 -8.56
N ARG A 11 15.22 1.76 -7.57
CA ARG A 11 13.89 1.95 -6.97
C ARG A 11 12.84 2.41 -7.98
N SER A 12 13.22 3.24 -8.96
CA SER A 12 12.30 3.68 -10.02
C SER A 12 11.81 2.49 -10.86
N GLU A 13 12.67 1.51 -11.11
CA GLU A 13 12.28 0.25 -11.76
C GLU A 13 11.39 -0.58 -10.83
N ALA A 14 11.75 -0.69 -9.55
CA ALA A 14 10.94 -1.40 -8.55
C ALA A 14 9.51 -0.84 -8.46
N LEU A 15 9.36 0.49 -8.47
CA LEU A 15 8.06 1.14 -8.52
C LEU A 15 7.32 0.84 -9.83
N THR A 16 8.02 0.86 -10.97
CA THR A 16 7.40 0.55 -12.27
C THR A 16 6.85 -0.87 -12.28
N VAL A 17 7.59 -1.82 -11.70
CA VAL A 17 7.12 -3.19 -11.48
C VAL A 17 5.93 -3.20 -10.53
N LEU A 18 5.98 -2.46 -9.41
CA LEU A 18 4.88 -2.37 -8.46
C LEU A 18 3.60 -1.83 -9.12
N GLN A 19 3.68 -0.77 -9.92
CA GLN A 19 2.54 -0.24 -10.68
C GLN A 19 2.06 -1.18 -11.78
N THR A 20 2.94 -2.03 -12.33
CA THR A 20 2.53 -3.06 -13.29
C THR A 20 1.72 -4.17 -12.62
N VAL A 21 2.07 -4.52 -11.38
CA VAL A 21 1.38 -5.56 -10.61
C VAL A 21 0.09 -5.05 -9.97
N TYR A 22 0.12 -3.88 -9.34
CA TYR A 22 -0.99 -3.34 -8.54
C TYR A 22 -1.76 -2.21 -9.24
N GLY A 23 -1.37 -1.82 -10.45
CA GLY A 23 -2.03 -0.76 -11.19
C GLY A 23 -1.36 0.61 -11.06
N GLN A 24 -1.49 1.37 -12.13
CA GLN A 24 -1.04 2.76 -12.23
C GLN A 24 -1.88 3.68 -11.31
N PRO A 25 -1.38 4.89 -10.97
CA PRO A 25 -2.16 5.89 -10.25
C PRO A 25 -3.54 6.09 -10.92
N SER A 26 -4.62 6.01 -10.15
CA SER A 26 -5.98 6.12 -10.69
C SER A 26 -6.98 6.66 -9.66
N GLN A 27 -8.19 6.97 -10.12
CA GLN A 27 -9.33 7.34 -9.27
C GLN A 27 -10.50 6.38 -9.51
N ALA A 28 -10.18 5.09 -9.64
CA ALA A 28 -11.16 4.08 -10.02
C ALA A 28 -12.22 3.84 -8.93
N GLY A 29 -11.90 4.12 -7.67
CA GLY A 29 -12.75 3.81 -6.52
C GLY A 29 -12.89 2.31 -6.21
N PHE A 30 -12.18 1.45 -6.94
CA PHE A 30 -12.15 0.00 -6.78
C PHE A 30 -10.86 -0.56 -7.43
N GLY A 31 -10.41 -1.71 -6.94
CA GLY A 31 -9.19 -2.38 -7.37
C GLY A 31 -7.97 -1.85 -6.63
N SER A 32 -6.81 -1.93 -7.27
CA SER A 32 -5.55 -1.46 -6.69
C SER A 32 -4.97 -0.30 -7.50
N ALA A 33 -4.20 0.57 -6.82
CA ALA A 33 -3.44 1.64 -7.45
C ALA A 33 -2.21 2.02 -6.62
N VAL A 34 -1.12 2.38 -7.30
CA VAL A 34 0.12 2.83 -6.68
C VAL A 34 0.38 4.29 -7.02
N PHE A 35 0.60 5.12 -6.02
CA PHE A 35 0.92 6.55 -6.13
C PHE A 35 2.33 6.84 -5.59
N GLN A 36 2.87 7.98 -6.00
CA GLN A 36 4.09 8.54 -5.44
C GLN A 36 3.95 10.03 -5.17
N GLU A 37 4.63 10.47 -4.12
CA GLU A 37 4.76 11.89 -3.75
C GLU A 37 6.11 12.14 -3.09
N MET A 38 6.63 13.36 -3.21
CA MET A 38 7.75 13.84 -2.41
C MET A 38 7.21 14.63 -1.22
N LEU A 39 7.43 14.14 -0.01
CA LEU A 39 7.00 14.80 1.23
C LEU A 39 8.16 15.54 1.90
N GLU A 40 7.83 16.57 2.67
CA GLU A 40 8.81 17.17 3.57
C GLU A 40 9.12 16.20 4.73
N PRO A 41 10.38 16.10 5.19
CA PRO A 41 10.73 15.28 6.33
C PRO A 41 9.88 15.62 7.57
N GLY A 42 9.28 14.60 8.19
CA GLY A 42 8.39 14.78 9.33
C GLY A 42 6.92 15.06 8.99
N SER A 43 6.54 15.01 7.70
CA SER A 43 5.14 15.06 7.29
C SER A 43 4.30 13.96 7.95
N ASP A 44 3.05 14.28 8.28
CA ASP A 44 2.11 13.31 8.83
C ASP A 44 1.63 12.33 7.75
N LEU A 45 2.11 11.08 7.83
CA LEU A 45 1.73 10.03 6.89
C LEU A 45 0.25 9.66 6.98
N GLU A 46 -0.41 9.86 8.11
CA GLU A 46 -1.83 9.58 8.23
C GLU A 46 -2.66 10.55 7.38
N SER A 47 -2.37 11.85 7.48
CA SER A 47 -2.99 12.87 6.62
C SER A 47 -2.73 12.64 5.13
N VAL A 48 -1.51 12.22 4.76
CA VAL A 48 -1.17 11.92 3.36
C VAL A 48 -1.92 10.68 2.86
N ALA A 49 -1.94 9.62 3.67
CA ALA A 49 -2.69 8.41 3.37
C ALA A 49 -4.19 8.70 3.17
N LEU A 50 -4.79 9.49 4.06
CA LEU A 50 -6.19 9.88 3.96
C LEU A 50 -6.47 10.69 2.69
N ARG A 51 -5.59 11.62 2.32
CA ARG A 51 -5.71 12.40 1.08
C ARG A 51 -5.71 11.49 -0.16
N TYR A 52 -4.83 10.50 -0.22
CA TYR A 52 -4.81 9.56 -1.34
C TYR A 52 -5.98 8.59 -1.32
N TYR A 53 -6.47 8.21 -0.14
CA TYR A 53 -7.69 7.42 -0.02
C TYR A 53 -8.90 8.18 -0.59
N GLN A 54 -9.09 9.44 -0.19
CA GLN A 54 -10.12 10.33 -0.75
C GLN A 54 -9.97 10.50 -2.26
N HIS A 55 -8.75 10.71 -2.74
CA HIS A 55 -8.47 10.84 -4.17
C HIS A 55 -8.83 9.59 -4.97
N PHE A 56 -8.44 8.41 -4.48
CA PHE A 56 -8.70 7.15 -5.15
C PHE A 56 -10.19 6.82 -5.22
N VAL A 57 -10.93 7.08 -4.13
CA VAL A 57 -12.39 6.90 -4.06
C VAL A 57 -13.11 7.93 -4.95
N GLY A 58 -12.58 9.13 -5.07
CA GLY A 58 -13.05 10.16 -5.99
C GLY A 58 -14.52 10.56 -5.72
N PRO A 59 -15.38 10.67 -6.76
CA PRO A 59 -16.78 11.10 -6.60
C PRO A 59 -17.61 10.25 -5.63
N GLN A 60 -17.23 8.98 -5.43
CA GLN A 60 -17.93 8.10 -4.51
C GLN A 60 -17.80 8.57 -3.04
N TRP A 61 -16.75 9.34 -2.73
CA TRP A 61 -16.54 9.92 -1.40
C TRP A 61 -17.68 10.87 -1.04
N GLU A 62 -18.03 11.77 -1.97
CA GLU A 62 -19.13 12.71 -1.80
C GLU A 62 -20.49 12.01 -1.90
N GLN A 63 -20.62 11.03 -2.80
CA GLN A 63 -21.88 10.32 -3.04
C GLN A 63 -22.35 9.51 -1.82
N PHE A 64 -21.44 8.77 -1.17
CA PHE A 64 -21.76 7.93 -0.01
C PHE A 64 -21.44 8.61 1.33
N GLY A 65 -20.70 9.71 1.28
CA GLY A 65 -20.38 10.55 2.43
C GLY A 65 -19.14 10.08 3.20
N GLU A 66 -18.40 11.05 3.74
CA GLU A 66 -17.19 10.83 4.54
C GLU A 66 -17.41 9.87 5.72
N ALA A 67 -18.57 9.95 6.40
CA ALA A 67 -18.86 9.10 7.55
C ALA A 67 -18.86 7.61 7.21
N ALA A 68 -19.28 7.22 5.99
CA ALA A 68 -19.25 5.83 5.55
C ALA A 68 -17.80 5.38 5.32
N TRP A 69 -17.04 6.13 4.53
CA TRP A 69 -15.64 5.81 4.21
C TRP A 69 -14.68 5.89 5.39
N MET A 70 -14.99 6.72 6.38
CA MET A 70 -14.22 6.82 7.63
C MET A 70 -14.60 5.76 8.67
N SER A 71 -15.67 4.97 8.45
CA SER A 71 -16.12 3.97 9.42
C SER A 71 -15.12 2.82 9.61
N THR A 72 -14.40 2.46 8.55
CA THR A 72 -13.36 1.42 8.55
C THR A 72 -11.95 2.00 8.67
N TRP A 73 -11.80 3.33 8.55
CA TRP A 73 -10.50 4.00 8.64
C TRP A 73 -9.82 3.73 9.98
N LYS A 74 -8.77 2.91 9.96
CA LYS A 74 -8.00 2.59 11.15
C LYS A 74 -6.59 2.20 10.78
N ARG A 75 -5.60 2.80 11.45
CA ARG A 75 -4.22 2.31 11.38
C ARG A 75 -4.13 0.94 12.04
N VAL A 76 -3.80 -0.07 11.24
CA VAL A 76 -3.75 -1.47 11.65
C VAL A 76 -2.33 -1.98 11.88
N TYR A 77 -1.33 -1.30 11.31
CA TYR A 77 0.08 -1.63 11.47
C TYR A 77 0.95 -0.38 11.32
N VAL A 78 2.04 -0.34 12.09
CA VAL A 78 3.15 0.61 11.96
C VAL A 78 4.42 -0.20 12.12
N ARG A 79 5.37 -0.03 11.20
CA ARG A 79 6.68 -0.69 11.30
C ARG A 79 7.42 -0.17 12.53
N PRO A 80 7.83 -1.04 13.48
CA PRO A 80 8.66 -0.63 14.61
C PRO A 80 10.05 -0.17 14.16
N ASP A 81 10.64 0.77 14.89
CA ASP A 81 12.03 1.19 14.64
C ASP A 81 13.02 0.07 14.95
N GLY A 82 14.10 0.02 14.16
CA GLY A 82 15.26 -0.85 14.45
C GLY A 82 15.09 -2.33 14.11
N ILE A 83 13.99 -2.73 13.46
CA ILE A 83 13.85 -4.07 12.89
C ILE A 83 14.45 -4.13 11.48
N GLN A 84 14.87 -5.33 11.06
CA GLN A 84 15.20 -5.57 9.65
C GLN A 84 13.89 -5.55 8.85
N PRO A 85 13.77 -4.70 7.81
CA PRO A 85 12.59 -4.66 6.96
C PRO A 85 12.32 -6.00 6.27
N ASP A 86 11.10 -6.51 6.39
CA ASP A 86 10.57 -7.65 5.64
C ASP A 86 9.05 -7.49 5.52
N ILE A 87 8.60 -6.76 4.50
CA ILE A 87 7.20 -6.39 4.33
C ILE A 87 6.30 -7.61 4.18
N VAL A 88 6.80 -8.71 3.61
CA VAL A 88 6.02 -9.93 3.43
C VAL A 88 5.73 -10.56 4.79
N THR A 89 6.78 -10.77 5.61
CA THR A 89 6.63 -11.31 6.95
C THR A 89 5.84 -10.36 7.86
N GLU A 90 6.08 -9.06 7.76
CA GLU A 90 5.37 -8.02 8.52
C GLU A 90 3.87 -8.04 8.23
N LEU A 91 3.46 -8.08 6.96
CA LEU A 91 2.06 -8.15 6.55
C LEU A 91 1.42 -9.46 7.03
N GLN A 92 2.09 -10.60 6.87
CA GLN A 92 1.60 -11.91 7.32
C GLN A 92 1.40 -11.99 8.84
N ALA A 93 2.16 -11.23 9.61
CA ALA A 93 2.04 -11.18 11.06
C ALA A 93 0.86 -10.32 11.56
N ILE A 94 0.17 -9.59 10.68
CA ILE A 94 -0.95 -8.73 11.06
C ILE A 94 -2.16 -9.57 11.48
N ALA A 95 -2.46 -9.54 12.77
CA ALA A 95 -3.60 -10.22 13.37
C ALA A 95 -4.86 -9.34 13.48
N ASN A 96 -4.82 -8.09 13.00
CA ASN A 96 -5.96 -7.17 13.10
C ASN A 96 -7.14 -7.69 12.25
N PRO A 97 -8.34 -7.89 12.82
CA PRO A 97 -9.49 -8.44 12.09
C PRO A 97 -9.91 -7.63 10.86
N LEU A 98 -9.68 -6.32 10.86
CA LEU A 98 -9.99 -5.44 9.73
C LEU A 98 -9.03 -5.60 8.54
N ALA A 99 -7.87 -6.24 8.76
CA ALA A 99 -6.80 -6.32 7.78
C ALA A 99 -6.44 -7.76 7.39
N VAL A 100 -6.55 -8.71 8.31
CA VAL A 100 -6.09 -10.09 8.15
C VAL A 100 -6.69 -10.80 6.93
N HIS A 101 -7.92 -10.46 6.55
CA HIS A 101 -8.59 -11.03 5.39
C HIS A 101 -8.10 -10.44 4.05
N TYR A 102 -7.60 -9.21 4.07
CA TYR A 102 -7.14 -8.49 2.88
C TYR A 102 -5.63 -8.60 2.67
N VAL A 103 -4.86 -8.93 3.71
CA VAL A 103 -3.41 -9.15 3.61
C VAL A 103 -3.05 -10.19 2.54
N PRO A 104 -3.69 -11.38 2.47
CA PRO A 104 -3.41 -12.33 1.41
C PRO A 104 -3.67 -11.75 0.02
N LEU A 105 -4.75 -10.98 -0.16
CA LEU A 105 -5.08 -10.37 -1.44
C LEU A 105 -4.03 -9.33 -1.85
N LEU A 106 -3.54 -8.54 -0.90
CA LEU A 106 -2.43 -7.62 -1.12
C LEU A 106 -1.15 -8.37 -1.46
N LEU A 107 -0.82 -9.48 -0.80
CA LEU A 107 0.43 -10.23 -1.06
C LEU A 107 0.42 -11.01 -2.38
N LEU A 108 -0.76 -11.44 -2.82
CA LEU A 108 -0.92 -12.18 -4.07
C LEU A 108 -1.06 -11.24 -5.26
N ALA A 109 -1.73 -10.09 -5.06
CA ALA A 109 -2.23 -9.22 -6.13
C ALA A 109 -3.14 -9.98 -7.12
N ASP A 110 -3.70 -9.28 -8.10
CA ASP A 110 -4.47 -9.89 -9.19
C ASP A 110 -3.50 -10.33 -10.31
N THR A 111 -2.60 -11.27 -10.00
CA THR A 111 -1.58 -11.76 -10.95
C THR A 111 -1.30 -13.25 -10.74
N ASP A 112 -1.01 -13.97 -11.83
CA ASP A 112 -0.61 -15.38 -11.75
C ASP A 112 0.79 -15.59 -11.16
N ASP A 113 1.60 -14.53 -11.07
CA ASP A 113 2.97 -14.56 -10.53
C ASP A 113 3.03 -13.88 -9.15
N HIS A 114 2.47 -14.55 -8.14
CA HIS A 114 2.45 -14.06 -6.77
C HIS A 114 3.86 -13.82 -6.20
N ALA A 115 4.87 -14.56 -6.66
CA ALA A 115 6.26 -14.34 -6.24
C ALA A 115 6.76 -12.97 -6.71
N LYS A 116 6.41 -12.58 -7.94
CA LYS A 116 6.70 -11.24 -8.45
C LYS A 116 5.97 -10.15 -7.68
N ALA A 117 4.73 -10.37 -7.24
CA ALA A 117 3.99 -9.42 -6.42
C ALA A 117 4.68 -9.16 -5.06
N GLN A 118 5.10 -10.23 -4.39
CA GLN A 118 5.86 -10.15 -3.13
C GLN A 118 7.23 -9.49 -3.32
N GLN A 119 7.94 -9.83 -4.39
CA GLN A 119 9.23 -9.20 -4.72
C GLN A 119 9.08 -7.71 -5.02
N ALA A 120 8.01 -7.30 -5.71
CA ALA A 120 7.74 -5.90 -5.99
C ALA A 120 7.47 -5.10 -4.71
N LEU A 121 6.71 -5.67 -3.77
CA LEU A 121 6.50 -5.07 -2.45
C LEU A 121 7.84 -4.92 -1.71
N ALA A 122 8.60 -6.00 -1.58
CA ALA A 122 9.88 -5.99 -0.87
C ALA A 122 10.87 -4.99 -1.50
N ALA A 123 10.95 -4.93 -2.83
CA ALA A 123 11.86 -4.02 -3.53
C ALA A 123 11.58 -2.53 -3.25
N VAL A 124 10.35 -2.17 -2.87
CA VAL A 124 9.98 -0.77 -2.55
C VAL A 124 9.96 -0.51 -1.05
N PHE A 125 9.39 -1.43 -0.27
CA PHE A 125 9.11 -1.22 1.15
C PHE A 125 10.21 -1.75 2.07
N ASP A 126 11.05 -2.69 1.62
CA ASP A 126 12.19 -3.19 2.42
C ASP A 126 13.50 -2.47 2.11
N ASP A 127 13.44 -1.44 1.27
CA ASP A 127 14.54 -0.52 1.04
C ASP A 127 15.00 0.10 2.37
N SER A 128 16.30 0.02 2.65
CA SER A 128 16.95 0.59 3.83
C SER A 128 16.72 2.10 4.04
N GLN A 129 16.35 2.84 2.98
CA GLN A 129 15.99 4.25 3.07
C GLN A 129 14.56 4.47 3.57
N THR A 130 13.69 3.46 3.51
CA THR A 130 12.30 3.54 4.01
C THR A 130 12.32 3.56 5.54
N THR A 131 12.00 4.72 6.11
CA THR A 131 12.06 4.93 7.57
C THR A 131 10.72 4.71 8.24
N ASN A 132 9.65 5.16 7.58
CA ASN A 132 8.31 5.08 8.12
C ASN A 132 7.45 4.22 7.21
N LEU A 133 6.74 3.26 7.79
CA LEU A 133 5.76 2.45 7.08
C LEU A 133 4.52 2.26 7.94
N SER A 134 3.35 2.44 7.34
CA SER A 134 2.06 2.29 8.01
C SER A 134 1.05 1.64 7.09
N LEU A 135 0.19 0.81 7.68
CA LEU A 135 -0.94 0.18 7.00
C LEU A 135 -2.23 0.66 7.65
N TYR A 136 -3.21 0.99 6.82
CA TYR A 136 -4.54 1.41 7.22
C TYR A 136 -5.57 0.44 6.63
N ALA A 137 -6.55 0.04 7.44
CA ALA A 137 -7.78 -0.55 6.92
C ALA A 137 -8.64 0.58 6.34
N ILE A 138 -9.23 0.31 5.18
CA ILE A 138 -10.08 1.25 4.44
C ILE A 138 -11.36 0.53 3.99
N GLY A 139 -12.44 1.28 3.75
CA GLY A 139 -13.71 0.73 3.33
C GLY A 139 -14.90 1.62 3.69
N ASP A 140 -16.05 1.37 3.08
CA ASP A 140 -17.30 2.08 3.36
C ASP A 140 -18.07 1.49 4.56
N GLY A 141 -17.53 0.43 5.18
CA GLY A 141 -18.17 -0.31 6.27
C GLY A 141 -19.33 -1.19 5.83
N ALA A 142 -19.52 -1.34 4.51
CA ALA A 142 -20.59 -2.12 3.91
C ALA A 142 -20.05 -3.04 2.81
N ALA A 143 -20.04 -2.58 1.56
CA ALA A 143 -19.65 -3.41 0.43
C ALA A 143 -18.14 -3.36 0.20
N MET A 144 -17.52 -2.19 0.35
CA MET A 144 -16.13 -1.99 -0.02
C MET A 144 -15.21 -2.06 1.18
N SER A 145 -14.12 -2.81 1.06
CA SER A 145 -13.10 -2.95 2.10
C SER A 145 -11.75 -3.34 1.53
N GLY A 146 -10.69 -2.95 2.23
CA GLY A 146 -9.33 -3.20 1.76
C GLY A 146 -8.26 -2.54 2.62
N LEU A 147 -7.11 -2.30 2.00
CA LEU A 147 -5.90 -1.84 2.68
C LEU A 147 -5.24 -0.67 1.93
N LEU A 148 -4.67 0.24 2.71
CA LEU A 148 -3.76 1.28 2.23
C LEU A 148 -2.42 1.15 2.94
N LEU A 149 -1.37 0.89 2.17
CA LEU A 149 0.01 0.83 2.61
C LEU A 149 0.74 2.11 2.20
N ILE A 150 1.38 2.79 3.15
CA ILE A 150 2.19 3.97 2.88
C ILE A 150 3.59 3.78 3.46
N GLY A 151 4.60 4.07 2.65
CA GLY A 151 6.01 4.02 3.04
C GLY A 151 6.73 5.29 2.62
N CYS A 152 7.49 5.90 3.53
CA CYS A 152 8.23 7.14 3.30
C CYS A 152 9.73 6.95 3.56
N GLN A 153 10.56 7.43 2.63
CA GLN A 153 12.00 7.40 2.75
C GLN A 153 12.57 8.55 3.58
N THR A 154 13.81 8.40 4.04
CA THR A 154 14.65 9.47 4.60
C THR A 154 14.69 10.73 3.72
N THR A 155 14.64 10.55 2.40
CA THR A 155 14.66 11.62 1.39
C THR A 155 13.33 12.34 1.22
N GLY A 156 12.24 11.80 1.80
CA GLY A 156 10.87 12.28 1.63
C GLY A 156 10.08 11.58 0.53
N GLU A 157 10.74 10.80 -0.34
CA GLU A 157 10.04 10.05 -1.38
C GLU A 157 9.11 9.00 -0.75
N THR A 158 7.82 9.14 -1.06
CA THR A 158 6.74 8.39 -0.44
C THR A 158 5.98 7.60 -1.48
N THR A 159 5.78 6.31 -1.21
CA THR A 159 4.96 5.42 -2.04
C THR A 159 3.68 5.08 -1.29
N ILE A 160 2.55 5.16 -1.98
CA ILE A 160 1.23 4.80 -1.46
C ILE A 160 0.67 3.69 -2.35
N LEU A 161 0.31 2.55 -1.76
CA LEU A 161 -0.39 1.46 -2.42
C LEU A 161 -1.77 1.33 -1.79
N ILE A 162 -2.81 1.48 -2.59
CA ILE A 162 -4.21 1.31 -2.20
C ILE A 162 -4.74 0.05 -2.87
N SER A 163 -5.47 -0.77 -2.13
CA SER A 163 -6.25 -1.89 -2.64
C SER A 163 -7.61 -1.89 -1.97
N LEU A 164 -8.68 -1.73 -2.76
CA LEU A 164 -10.06 -1.66 -2.28
C LEU A 164 -10.91 -2.61 -3.13
N LEU A 165 -11.61 -3.52 -2.46
CA LEU A 165 -12.39 -4.59 -3.10
C LEU A 165 -13.84 -4.54 -2.62
N ASP A 166 -14.75 -5.20 -3.34
CA ASP A 166 -16.18 -5.31 -3.02
C ASP A 166 -16.54 -6.62 -2.28
#